data_AF-A0AAE8MU85-F1
#
_entry.id   AF-A0AAE8MU85-F1
#
_cell.length_a   1.000
_cell.length_b   1.000
_cell.length_c   1.000
_cell.angle_alpha   90.00
_cell.angle_beta   90.00
_cell.angle_gamma   90.00
#
_symmetry.space_group_name_H-M   'P 1'
#
loop_
_entity.id
_entity.type
_entity.pdbx_description
1 polymer ?
#
loop_
_entity_poly.entity_id
_entity_poly.type
_entity_poly.pdbx_seq_one_letter_code
_entity_poly.pdbx_strand_id
1 'polypeptide(L)'
;MPSELTHTPVFLVGYKSYAEDEHAIYLDVEKGVCGHLARVVGSQRFDMSFAYSAPFSHPMYDETSVWMQQVGWVTHENVAFIQRLCETVKPPGRQWDDEGGELPPNRRRHSQHWASDVIGLLRWQRAMEPLGPGDNGDRFEIEHRRSPPPSSSNEKPKGEKVSDSFAPS
;
A
#
# COMPACT_ATOMS: atom_id res chain seq x y z
N MET A 1 -0.36 27.15 7.88
CA MET A 1 -0.74 25.93 8.63
C MET A 1 -1.30 24.97 7.61
N PRO A 2 -0.74 23.75 7.50
CA PRO A 2 -1.31 22.72 6.65
C PRO A 2 -2.79 22.50 6.93
N SER A 3 -3.54 22.31 5.86
CA SER A 3 -4.94 21.94 5.90
C SER A 3 -5.27 21.18 4.63
N GLU A 4 -6.31 20.36 4.67
CA GLU A 4 -6.77 19.57 3.53
C GLU A 4 -7.19 20.43 2.32
N LEU A 5 -7.40 21.73 2.50
CA LEU A 5 -7.71 22.67 1.41
C LEU A 5 -6.49 23.07 0.58
N THR A 6 -5.30 22.94 1.15
CA THR A 6 -4.04 23.44 0.57
C THR A 6 -2.98 22.36 0.47
N HIS A 7 -3.14 21.27 1.21
CA HIS A 7 -2.19 20.20 1.36
C HIS A 7 -2.86 18.84 1.27
N THR A 8 -2.14 17.91 0.67
CA THR A 8 -2.40 16.49 0.66
C THR A 8 -1.71 15.84 1.85
N PRO A 9 -2.41 15.06 2.69
CA PRO A 9 -1.75 14.33 3.77
C PRO A 9 -0.92 13.17 3.20
N VAL A 10 0.25 12.97 3.82
CA VAL A 10 1.17 11.88 3.48
C VAL A 10 1.14 10.85 4.57
N PHE A 11 0.97 9.59 4.16
CA PHE A 11 0.91 8.45 5.04
C PHE A 11 2.06 7.47 4.76
N LEU A 12 2.62 6.94 5.83
CA LEU A 12 3.36 5.68 5.79
C LEU A 12 2.34 4.56 5.99
N VAL A 13 2.35 3.58 5.09
CA VAL A 13 1.42 2.46 5.07
C VAL A 13 2.19 1.16 5.16
N GLY A 14 1.73 0.24 6.01
CA GLY A 14 2.22 -1.14 6.05
C GLY A 14 1.26 -2.08 5.34
N TYR A 15 1.79 -2.98 4.53
CA TYR A 15 1.06 -4.02 3.81
C TYR A 15 1.56 -5.41 4.24
N LYS A 16 0.67 -6.40 4.25
CA LYS A 16 0.99 -7.79 4.53
C LYS A 16 1.97 -8.32 3.50
N SER A 17 3.03 -8.96 4.00
CA SER A 17 3.96 -9.74 3.19
C SER A 17 4.35 -11.01 3.94
N TYR A 18 4.93 -11.97 3.23
CA TYR A 18 5.24 -13.31 3.76
C TYR A 18 6.29 -13.30 4.88
N ALA A 19 7.17 -12.30 4.93
CA ALA A 19 8.28 -12.26 5.89
C ALA A 19 8.21 -11.03 6.81
N GLU A 20 8.03 -9.85 6.23
CA GLU A 20 7.97 -8.57 6.93
C GLU A 20 7.02 -7.64 6.20
N ASP A 21 6.35 -6.74 6.92
CA ASP A 21 5.44 -5.76 6.33
C ASP A 21 6.12 -4.95 5.21
N GLU A 22 5.45 -4.85 4.07
CA GLU A 22 5.86 -3.96 2.99
C GLU A 22 5.48 -2.52 3.33
N HIS A 23 6.46 -1.62 3.38
CA HIS A 23 6.19 -0.21 3.64
C HIS A 23 6.07 0.59 2.34
N ALA A 24 5.07 1.46 2.29
CA ALA A 24 4.83 2.37 1.17
C ALA A 24 4.53 3.79 1.65
N ILE A 25 4.70 4.76 0.75
CA ILE A 25 4.29 6.15 0.94
C ILE A 25 3.01 6.38 0.14
N TYR A 26 1.93 6.76 0.82
CA TYR A 26 0.64 7.07 0.22
C TYR A 26 0.34 8.57 0.36
N LEU A 27 -0.14 9.18 -0.71
CA LEU A 27 -0.60 10.57 -0.74
C LEU A 27 -2.10 10.57 -0.97
N ASP A 28 -2.87 11.06 -0.01
CA ASP A 28 -4.34 11.02 -0.07
C ASP A 28 -4.92 12.20 -0.86
N VAL A 29 -4.75 12.14 -2.19
CA VAL A 29 -5.08 13.24 -3.11
C VAL A 29 -6.58 13.56 -3.11
N GLU A 30 -7.43 12.53 -3.07
CA GLU A 30 -8.87 12.65 -2.85
C GLU A 30 -9.23 11.96 -1.55
N LYS A 31 -9.47 12.78 -0.52
CA LYS A 31 -9.60 12.36 0.88
C LYS A 31 -10.44 11.10 1.06
N GLY A 32 -9.82 10.04 1.54
CA GLY A 32 -10.50 8.79 1.89
C GLY A 32 -11.07 8.02 0.70
N VAL A 33 -10.74 8.41 -0.54
CA VAL A 33 -11.23 7.80 -1.78
C VAL A 33 -10.08 7.22 -2.57
N CYS A 34 -9.16 8.07 -3.03
CA CYS A 34 -8.05 7.65 -3.87
C CYS A 34 -6.85 8.58 -3.74
N GLY A 35 -5.69 8.09 -4.16
CA GLY A 35 -4.45 8.81 -3.98
C GLY A 35 -3.35 8.28 -4.86
N HIS A 36 -2.13 8.62 -4.48
CA HIS A 36 -0.93 8.12 -5.14
C HIS A 36 -0.15 7.22 -4.20
N LEU A 37 0.30 6.07 -4.68
CA LEU A 37 1.09 5.12 -3.91
C LEU A 37 2.50 4.99 -4.50
N ALA A 38 3.51 5.26 -3.69
CA ALA A 38 4.91 5.04 -3.99
C ALA A 38 5.46 3.91 -3.11
N ARG A 39 6.01 2.86 -3.73
CA ARG A 39 6.56 1.70 -3.02
C ARG A 39 7.75 1.10 -3.74
N VAL A 40 8.42 0.17 -3.08
CA VAL A 40 9.35 -0.75 -3.73
C VAL A 40 8.69 -2.12 -3.86
N VAL A 41 8.80 -2.72 -5.03
CA VAL A 41 8.25 -4.05 -5.35
C VAL A 41 9.36 -4.98 -5.78
N GLY A 42 9.16 -6.28 -5.65
CA GLY A 42 10.13 -7.30 -6.02
C GLY A 42 10.49 -8.17 -4.82
N SER A 43 11.67 -8.76 -4.84
CA SER A 43 12.12 -9.62 -3.75
C SER A 43 13.56 -9.35 -3.43
N GLN A 44 13.94 -9.56 -2.17
CA GLN A 44 15.30 -9.36 -1.72
C GLN A 44 16.29 -10.37 -2.34
N ARG A 45 15.79 -11.52 -2.84
CA ARG A 45 16.59 -12.55 -3.53
C ARG A 45 16.98 -12.15 -4.95
N PHE A 46 16.17 -11.32 -5.59
CA PHE A 46 16.47 -10.70 -6.88
C PHE A 46 16.74 -9.22 -6.63
N ASP A 47 16.26 -8.32 -7.49
CA ASP A 47 16.26 -6.88 -7.21
C ASP A 47 14.85 -6.39 -6.87
N MET A 48 14.81 -5.33 -6.05
CA MET A 48 13.60 -4.55 -5.85
C MET A 48 13.65 -3.31 -6.75
N SER A 49 12.48 -2.90 -7.24
CA SER A 49 12.31 -1.76 -8.13
C SER A 49 11.31 -0.77 -7.54
N PHE A 50 11.50 0.51 -7.83
CA PHE A 50 10.52 1.53 -7.51
C PHE A 50 9.25 1.33 -8.35
N ALA A 51 8.09 1.46 -7.72
CA ALA A 51 6.79 1.44 -8.36
C ALA A 51 5.94 2.61 -7.86
N TYR A 52 5.24 3.25 -8.79
CA TYR A 52 4.33 4.34 -8.52
C TYR A 52 2.96 4.05 -9.14
N SER A 53 1.89 4.20 -8.37
CA SER A 53 0.51 3.98 -8.81
C SER A 53 -0.33 5.22 -8.56
N ALA A 54 -0.92 5.76 -9.62
CA ALA A 54 -1.77 6.95 -9.59
C ALA A 54 -2.81 6.86 -10.72
N PRO A 55 -4.12 6.76 -10.43
CA PRO A 55 -4.71 6.67 -9.09
C PRO A 55 -4.46 5.31 -8.42
N PHE A 56 -4.48 5.30 -7.08
CA PHE A 56 -4.49 4.11 -6.23
C PHE A 56 -5.64 4.20 -5.24
N SER A 57 -6.29 3.08 -4.93
CA SER A 57 -7.39 3.02 -3.97
C SER A 57 -6.92 3.40 -2.56
N HIS A 58 -7.75 4.07 -1.77
CA HIS A 58 -7.36 4.38 -0.39
C HIS A 58 -6.97 3.10 0.38
N PRO A 59 -5.84 3.07 1.13
CA PRO A 59 -5.34 1.86 1.80
C PRO A 59 -6.34 1.17 2.74
N MET A 60 -7.28 1.91 3.32
CA MET A 60 -8.37 1.35 4.14
C MET A 60 -9.27 0.34 3.37
N TYR A 61 -9.30 0.40 2.05
CA TYR A 61 -10.08 -0.51 1.21
C TYR A 61 -9.23 -1.61 0.55
N ASP A 62 -7.92 -1.62 0.80
CA ASP A 62 -7.02 -2.64 0.29
C ASP A 62 -6.83 -3.75 1.34
N GLU A 63 -7.24 -4.97 1.00
CA GLU A 63 -7.24 -6.16 1.87
C GLU A 63 -5.87 -6.54 2.43
N THR A 64 -4.81 -6.06 1.78
CA THR A 64 -3.42 -6.32 2.16
C THR A 64 -2.87 -5.24 3.08
N SER A 65 -3.46 -4.05 3.18
CA SER A 65 -3.01 -3.03 4.14
C SER A 65 -3.21 -3.50 5.58
N VAL A 66 -2.24 -3.25 6.46
CA VAL A 66 -2.29 -3.66 7.88
C VAL A 66 -2.49 -2.44 8.76
N TRP A 67 -1.73 -1.38 8.50
CA TRP A 67 -1.76 -0.17 9.31
C TRP A 67 -1.42 1.05 8.46
N MET A 68 -1.80 2.21 8.95
CA MET A 68 -1.48 3.49 8.34
C MET A 68 -1.09 4.50 9.42
N GLN A 69 -0.17 5.40 9.08
CA GLN A 69 0.33 6.44 9.98
C GLN A 69 0.55 7.73 9.18
N GLN A 70 -0.06 8.83 9.59
CA GLN A 70 0.24 10.12 8.95
C GLN A 70 1.66 10.56 9.33
N VAL A 71 2.45 10.98 8.35
CA VAL A 71 3.87 11.36 8.56
C VAL A 71 4.19 12.80 8.16
N GLY A 72 3.25 13.49 7.51
CA GLY A 72 3.36 14.89 7.15
C GLY A 72 2.28 15.36 6.17
N TRP A 73 2.56 16.52 5.57
CA TRP A 73 1.71 17.20 4.60
C TRP A 73 2.52 17.65 3.39
N VAL A 74 1.95 17.61 2.20
CA VAL A 74 2.57 18.11 0.97
C VAL A 74 1.61 19.09 0.32
N THR A 75 2.09 20.23 -0.16
CA THR A 75 1.23 21.19 -0.89
C THR A 75 0.66 20.55 -2.16
N HIS A 76 -0.55 20.91 -2.57
CA HIS A 76 -1.16 20.36 -3.80
C HIS A 76 -0.26 20.51 -5.03
N GLU A 77 0.48 21.61 -5.12
CA GLU A 77 1.44 21.90 -6.20
C GLU A 77 2.62 20.92 -6.23
N ASN A 78 3.02 20.38 -5.07
CA ASN A 78 4.15 19.49 -4.94
C ASN A 78 3.81 18.01 -5.17
N VAL A 79 2.53 17.64 -5.25
CA VAL A 79 2.11 16.22 -5.39
C VAL A 79 2.81 15.53 -6.58
N ALA A 80 2.89 16.19 -7.73
CA ALA A 80 3.58 15.64 -8.91
C ALA A 80 5.11 15.57 -8.73
N PHE A 81 5.68 16.41 -7.87
CA PHE A 81 7.11 16.42 -7.58
C PHE A 81 7.52 15.28 -6.64
N ILE A 82 6.61 14.81 -5.78
CA ILE A 82 6.87 13.73 -4.84
C ILE A 82 7.29 12.43 -5.55
N GLN A 83 6.64 12.06 -6.66
CA GLN A 83 7.04 10.89 -7.43
C GLN A 83 8.52 10.93 -7.80
N ARG A 84 9.00 12.07 -8.32
CA ARG A 84 10.39 12.25 -8.75
C ARG A 84 11.34 12.12 -7.57
N LEU A 85 11.00 12.69 -6.42
CA LEU A 85 11.82 12.56 -5.21
C LEU A 85 11.89 11.10 -4.72
N CYS A 86 10.75 10.40 -4.66
CA CYS A 86 10.72 8.99 -4.27
C CYS A 86 11.59 8.12 -5.18
N GLU A 87 11.59 8.37 -6.49
CA GLU A 87 12.38 7.63 -7.47
C GLU A 87 13.91 7.84 -7.29
N THR A 88 14.34 8.98 -6.76
CA THR A 88 15.78 9.23 -6.50
C THR A 88 16.34 8.41 -5.35
N VAL A 89 15.49 7.91 -4.45
CA VAL A 89 15.91 7.03 -3.37
C VAL A 89 16.05 5.62 -3.92
N LYS A 90 17.29 5.14 -4.02
CA LYS A 90 17.59 3.83 -4.59
C LYS A 90 16.83 2.72 -3.82
N PRO A 91 16.04 1.89 -4.52
CA PRO A 91 15.44 0.70 -3.92
C PRO A 91 16.50 -0.22 -3.31
N PRO A 92 16.12 -1.07 -2.34
CA PRO A 92 17.02 -2.09 -1.85
C PRO A 92 17.48 -3.02 -2.99
N GLY A 93 18.78 -3.24 -3.07
CA GLY A 93 19.34 -4.20 -4.04
C GLY A 93 19.25 -5.63 -3.56
N ARG A 94 19.66 -6.55 -4.43
CA ARG A 94 19.83 -7.96 -4.10
C ARG A 94 20.62 -8.20 -2.83
N GLN A 95 20.05 -9.02 -1.94
CA GLN A 95 20.63 -9.40 -0.65
C GLN A 95 21.17 -10.82 -0.61
N TRP A 96 21.12 -11.55 -1.71
CA TRP A 96 21.77 -12.86 -1.86
C TRP A 96 22.91 -12.74 -2.87
N ASP A 97 24.04 -13.39 -2.60
CA ASP A 97 25.09 -13.57 -3.59
C ASP A 97 24.73 -14.67 -4.60
N ASP A 98 25.55 -14.82 -5.64
CA ASP A 98 25.32 -15.80 -6.71
C ASP A 98 25.51 -17.26 -6.24
N GLU A 99 26.12 -17.46 -5.07
CA GLU A 99 26.30 -18.77 -4.43
C GLU A 99 25.14 -19.11 -3.48
N GLY A 100 24.17 -18.19 -3.31
CA GLY A 100 23.00 -18.33 -2.45
C GLY A 100 23.26 -17.97 -0.98
N GLY A 101 24.42 -17.40 -0.66
CA GLY A 101 24.73 -16.80 0.62
C GLY A 101 23.98 -15.49 0.83
N GLU A 102 23.40 -15.30 2.02
CA GLU A 102 22.74 -14.05 2.37
C GLU A 102 23.78 -13.00 2.78
N LEU A 103 23.60 -11.76 2.35
CA LEU A 103 24.44 -10.65 2.79
C LEU A 103 24.44 -10.54 4.32
N PRO A 104 25.51 -10.00 4.93
CA PRO A 104 25.53 -9.81 6.37
C PRO A 104 24.42 -8.83 6.80
N PRO A 105 23.82 -8.99 8.00
CA PRO A 105 22.66 -8.20 8.44
C PRO A 105 22.82 -6.68 8.30
N ASN A 106 24.02 -6.15 8.54
CA ASN A 106 24.32 -4.73 8.40
C ASN A 106 24.28 -4.19 6.95
N ARG A 107 24.20 -5.07 5.96
CA ARG A 107 24.07 -4.72 4.53
C ARG A 107 22.68 -5.03 3.97
N ARG A 108 21.81 -5.66 4.75
CA ARG A 108 20.43 -5.96 4.35
C ARG A 108 19.61 -4.68 4.42
N ARG A 109 18.76 -4.47 3.42
CA ARG A 109 17.89 -3.29 3.32
C ARG A 109 16.52 -3.70 2.85
N HIS A 110 15.51 -3.22 3.57
CA HIS A 110 14.11 -3.61 3.36
C HIS A 110 13.32 -2.42 2.84
N SER A 111 12.08 -2.65 2.40
CA SER A 111 11.14 -1.58 2.01
C SER A 111 10.99 -0.52 3.11
N GLN A 112 11.06 -0.94 4.38
CA GLN A 112 11.08 -0.06 5.55
C GLN A 112 12.19 1.00 5.50
N HIS A 113 13.40 0.58 5.12
CA HIS A 113 14.57 1.44 5.06
C HIS A 113 14.44 2.43 3.90
N TRP A 114 13.88 1.99 2.77
CA TRP A 114 13.58 2.87 1.65
C TRP A 114 12.54 3.92 2.03
N ALA A 115 11.44 3.52 2.67
CA ALA A 115 10.38 4.44 3.10
C ALA A 115 10.90 5.48 4.11
N SER A 116 11.75 5.05 5.05
CA SER A 116 12.43 5.94 5.99
C SER A 116 13.32 6.97 5.28
N ASP A 117 14.12 6.52 4.31
CA ASP A 117 14.98 7.41 3.51
C ASP A 117 14.16 8.41 2.70
N VAL A 118 13.06 7.98 2.09
CA VAL A 118 12.13 8.85 1.36
C VAL A 118 11.56 9.92 2.29
N ILE A 119 11.02 9.54 3.44
CA ILE A 119 10.50 10.50 4.44
C ILE A 119 11.59 11.51 4.85
N GLY A 120 12.81 11.03 5.07
CA GLY A 120 13.97 11.87 5.37
C GLY A 120 14.26 12.86 4.24
N LEU A 121 14.30 12.39 2.99
CA LEU A 121 14.53 13.21 1.80
C LEU A 121 13.44 14.27 1.61
N LEU A 122 12.16 13.90 1.73
CA LEU A 122 11.03 14.80 1.57
C LEU A 122 11.07 15.94 2.59
N ARG A 123 11.43 15.64 3.85
CA ARG A 123 11.61 16.63 4.90
C ARG A 123 12.82 17.51 4.64
N TRP A 124 13.96 16.92 4.25
CA TRP A 124 15.20 17.65 3.96
C TRP A 124 15.03 18.65 2.81
N GLN A 125 14.34 18.24 1.74
CA GLN A 125 14.01 19.11 0.60
C GLN A 125 12.90 20.12 0.88
N ARG A 126 12.30 20.09 2.09
CA ARG A 126 11.09 20.88 2.43
C ARG A 126 9.93 20.64 1.47
N ALA A 127 9.89 19.46 0.84
CA ALA A 127 8.78 19.04 0.00
C ALA A 127 7.59 18.53 0.84
N MET A 128 7.87 18.11 2.08
CA MET A 128 6.87 17.70 3.07
C MET A 128 7.02 18.51 4.36
N GLU A 129 5.92 19.10 4.80
CA GLU A 129 5.79 19.75 6.10
C GLU A 129 5.55 18.71 7.21
N PRO A 130 6.09 18.93 8.41
CA PRO A 130 5.83 18.04 9.55
C PRO A 130 4.38 18.14 10.03
N LEU A 131 3.98 17.19 10.87
CA LEU A 131 2.70 17.24 11.57
C LEU A 131 2.62 18.46 12.50
N GLY A 132 1.46 19.11 12.53
CA GLY A 132 1.15 20.24 13.39
C GLY A 132 0.47 19.86 14.72
N PRO A 133 0.25 20.83 15.61
CA PRO A 133 -0.45 20.62 16.88
C PRO A 133 -1.94 20.36 16.62
N GLY A 134 -2.31 19.10 16.45
CA GLY A 134 -3.68 18.68 16.11
C GLY A 134 -3.74 17.51 15.13
N ASP A 135 -2.65 17.23 14.44
CA ASP A 135 -2.55 16.05 13.60
C ASP A 135 -2.32 14.80 14.45
N ASN A 136 -2.99 13.71 14.09
CA ASN A 136 -2.75 12.41 14.72
C ASN A 136 -1.62 11.68 13.99
N GLY A 137 -0.42 11.71 14.58
CA GLY A 137 0.74 10.97 14.08
C GLY A 137 0.79 9.52 14.56
N ASP A 138 -0.20 9.05 15.30
CA ASP A 138 -0.23 7.67 15.78
C ASP A 138 -0.52 6.71 14.63
N ARG A 139 0.09 5.54 14.72
CA ARG A 139 -0.22 4.42 13.84
C ARG A 139 -1.58 3.86 14.24
N PHE A 140 -2.45 3.65 13.26
CA PHE A 140 -3.70 2.94 13.45
C PHE A 140 -3.76 1.67 12.59
N GLU A 141 -4.30 0.60 13.17
CA GLU A 141 -4.49 -0.69 12.53
C GLU A 141 -5.75 -0.66 11.64
N ILE A 142 -5.67 -1.31 10.49
CA ILE A 142 -6.76 -1.45 9.52
C ILE A 142 -7.43 -2.79 9.77
N GLU A 143 -8.59 -2.76 10.41
CA GLU A 143 -9.41 -3.95 10.64
C GLU A 143 -10.15 -4.37 9.37
N HIS A 144 -9.61 -5.39 8.69
CA HIS A 144 -10.37 -6.10 7.66
C HIS A 144 -11.42 -6.96 8.33
N ARG A 145 -12.69 -6.51 8.31
CA ARG A 145 -13.81 -7.38 8.67
C ARG A 145 -13.78 -8.60 7.75
N ARG A 146 -13.35 -9.75 8.28
CA ARG A 146 -13.50 -11.02 7.60
C ARG A 146 -15.00 -11.25 7.44
N SER A 147 -15.51 -11.13 6.21
CA SER A 147 -16.82 -11.69 5.90
C SER A 147 -16.80 -13.16 6.31
N PRO A 148 -17.74 -13.63 7.14
CA PRO A 148 -17.83 -15.05 7.42
C PRO A 148 -17.98 -15.81 6.10
N PRO A 149 -17.36 -17.00 5.96
CA PRO A 149 -17.50 -17.78 4.74
C PRO A 149 -18.99 -17.99 4.43
N PRO A 150 -19.41 -17.91 3.16
CA PRO A 150 -20.81 -18.15 2.80
C PRO A 150 -21.20 -19.55 3.31
N SER A 151 -22.21 -19.61 4.17
CA SER A 151 -22.75 -20.87 4.67
C SER A 151 -23.19 -21.70 3.48
N SER A 152 -22.59 -22.87 3.30
CA SER A 152 -22.94 -23.83 2.26
C SER A 152 -24.31 -24.45 2.55
N SER A 153 -25.40 -23.72 2.28
CA SER A 153 -26.75 -24.29 2.22
C SER A 153 -26.96 -24.91 0.84
N ASN A 154 -26.48 -26.15 0.69
CA ASN A 154 -26.81 -27.03 -0.42
C ASN A 154 -28.20 -27.65 -0.15
N GLU A 155 -29.28 -26.91 -0.42
CA GLU A 155 -30.60 -27.53 -0.62
C GLU A 155 -30.84 -27.67 -2.13
N LYS A 156 -30.59 -28.89 -2.64
CA LYS A 156 -31.07 -29.30 -3.96
C LYS A 156 -32.61 -29.29 -3.96
N PRO A 157 -33.28 -28.61 -4.89
CA PRO A 157 -34.70 -28.88 -5.12
C PRO A 157 -34.85 -30.31 -5.67
N LYS A 158 -35.65 -31.12 -4.97
CA LYS A 158 -36.11 -32.44 -5.44
C LYS A 158 -36.92 -32.25 -6.72
N GLY A 159 -36.57 -33.05 -7.73
CA GLY A 159 -37.11 -32.94 -9.08
C GLY A 159 -38.60 -33.18 -9.19
N GLU A 160 -39.20 -32.47 -10.13
CA GLU A 160 -40.53 -32.71 -10.65
C GLU A 160 -40.39 -33.38 -12.02
N LYS A 161 -40.88 -34.62 -12.11
CA LYS A 161 -41.00 -35.37 -13.36
C LYS A 161 -42.14 -34.77 -14.16
N VAL A 162 -41.88 -34.30 -15.38
CA VAL A 162 -42.92 -34.14 -16.40
C VAL A 162 -42.67 -35.21 -17.46
N SER A 163 -43.62 -36.13 -17.52
CA SER A 163 -43.69 -37.25 -18.45
C SER A 163 -44.06 -36.80 -19.87
N ASP A 164 -43.46 -37.49 -20.83
CA ASP A 164 -43.74 -37.45 -22.26
C ASP A 164 -45.22 -37.65 -22.63
N SER A 165 -45.64 -36.93 -23.67
CA SER A 165 -46.70 -37.39 -24.56
C SER A 165 -46.42 -36.95 -26.00
N PHE A 166 -45.87 -37.89 -26.77
CA PHE A 166 -46.17 -38.19 -28.18
C PHE A 166 -47.70 -38.06 -28.45
N ALA A 167 -48.27 -37.73 -29.61
CA ALA A 167 -47.82 -37.51 -30.99
C ALA A 167 -49.05 -36.92 -31.77
N PRO A 168 -49.30 -37.18 -33.07
CA PRO A 168 -48.86 -36.39 -34.21
C PRO A 168 -50.01 -35.91 -35.14
N SER A 169 -49.59 -35.26 -36.25
CA SER A 169 -50.30 -34.92 -37.51
C SER A 169 -50.99 -33.56 -37.59
#